data_AF-A0A975CNF7-F1
#
_entry.id   AF-A0A975CNF7-F1
#
_cell.length_a   1.000
_cell.length_b   1.000
_cell.length_c   1.000
_cell.angle_alpha   90.00
_cell.angle_beta   90.00
_cell.angle_gamma   90.00
#
_symmetry.space_group_name_H-M   'P 1'
#
loop_
_entity.id
_entity.type
_entity.pdbx_description
1 polymer ?
#
loop_
_entity_poly.entity_id
_entity_poly.type
_entity_poly.pdbx_seq_one_letter_code
_entity_poly.pdbx_strand_id
1 'polypeptide(L)'
;MKEKEEILLQQKKQVQLKKEIKKIKKTMPIYLTGFVFAMFLIVFFLEDKMYIHFKGAINFILAGILLTIIIGILFYYYCQRKIRAKEKLSKAIGVKLYSLMKLEK
;
A
#
# COMPACT_ATOMS: atom_id res chain seq x y z
N MET A 1 11.38 36.01 10.46
CA MET A 1 10.01 35.57 10.11
C MET A 1 10.00 34.44 9.09
N LYS A 2 10.74 34.52 7.97
CA LYS A 2 10.78 33.47 6.92
C LYS A 2 11.18 32.08 7.43
N GLU A 3 12.17 31.97 8.31
CA GLU A 3 12.65 30.67 8.82
C GLU A 3 11.61 29.94 9.69
N LYS A 4 10.86 30.69 10.52
CA LYS A 4 9.76 30.12 11.32
C LYS A 4 8.61 29.61 10.45
N GLU A 5 8.29 30.31 9.36
CA GLU A 5 7.31 29.83 8.37
C GLU A 5 7.80 28.56 7.67
N GLU A 6 9.08 28.50 7.29
CA GLU A 6 9.65 27.31 6.67
C GLU A 6 9.65 26.09 7.61
N ILE A 7 10.00 26.28 8.89
CA ILE A 7 9.92 25.24 9.92
C ILE A 7 8.49 24.73 10.05
N LEU A 8 7.52 25.64 10.15
CA LEU A 8 6.10 25.30 10.31
C LEU A 8 5.55 24.55 9.08
N LEU A 9 5.99 24.92 7.88
CA LEU A 9 5.60 24.27 6.63
C LEU A 9 6.20 22.86 6.51
N GLN A 10 7.46 22.67 6.94
CA GLN A 10 8.10 21.35 6.99
C GLN A 10 7.46 20.43 8.05
N GLN A 11 7.07 20.95 9.21
CA GLN A 11 6.31 20.19 10.20
C GLN A 11 4.95 19.72 9.67
N LYS A 12 4.19 20.62 9.02
CA LYS A 12 2.91 20.26 8.37
C LYS A 12 3.09 19.15 7.34
N LYS A 13 4.12 19.24 6.49
CA LYS A 13 4.45 18.18 5.51
C LYS A 13 4.79 16.85 6.18
N GLN A 14 5.53 16.85 7.29
CA GLN A 14 5.86 15.63 8.02
C GLN A 14 4.60 14.96 8.62
N VAL A 15 3.69 15.76 9.20
CA VAL A 15 2.42 15.26 9.74
C VAL A 15 1.54 14.68 8.62
N GLN A 16 1.46 15.35 7.47
CA GLN A 16 0.74 14.83 6.31
C GLN A 16 1.30 13.49 5.82
N LEU A 17 2.63 13.38 5.68
CA LEU A 17 3.28 12.13 5.27
C LEU A 17 2.99 10.97 6.24
N LYS A 18 3.04 11.23 7.56
CA LYS A 18 2.67 10.23 8.58
C LYS A 18 1.20 9.82 8.49
N LYS A 19 0.29 10.78 8.27
CA LYS A 19 -1.14 10.49 8.06
C LYS A 19 -1.38 9.64 6.81
N GLU A 20 -0.70 9.93 5.72
CA GLU A 20 -0.80 9.16 4.48
C GLU A 20 -0.29 7.72 4.65
N ILE A 21 0.86 7.54 5.32
CA ILE A 21 1.39 6.20 5.63
C ILE A 21 0.38 5.42 6.48
N LYS A 22 -0.19 6.05 7.52
CA LYS A 22 -1.21 5.42 8.37
C LYS A 22 -2.47 5.06 7.58
N LYS A 23 -2.90 5.95 6.66
CA LYS A 23 -4.04 5.69 5.77
C LYS A 23 -3.77 4.49 4.87
N ILE A 24 -2.62 4.43 4.21
CA ILE A 24 -2.22 3.30 3.35
C ILE A 24 -2.22 2.00 4.16
N LYS A 25 -1.59 1.99 5.34
CA LYS A 25 -1.56 0.79 6.22
C LYS A 25 -2.95 0.36 6.66
N LYS A 26 -3.86 1.29 6.93
CA LYS A 26 -5.25 0.99 7.34
C LYS A 26 -6.11 0.48 6.17
N THR A 27 -5.96 1.07 4.99
CA THR A 27 -6.78 0.68 3.82
C THR A 27 -6.28 -0.60 3.16
N MET A 28 -4.99 -0.91 3.28
CA MET A 28 -4.38 -2.09 2.69
C MET A 28 -5.09 -3.41 3.02
N PRO A 29 -5.40 -3.76 4.29
CA PRO A 29 -6.15 -4.98 4.60
C PRO A 29 -7.56 -4.95 4.00
N ILE A 30 -8.24 -3.80 4.01
CA ILE A 30 -9.59 -3.65 3.43
C ILE A 30 -9.58 -3.97 1.93
N TYR A 31 -8.61 -3.41 1.20
CA TYR A 31 -8.44 -3.71 -0.23
C TYR A 31 -8.07 -5.17 -0.47
N LEU A 32 -7.23 -5.76 0.39
CA LEU A 32 -6.86 -7.18 0.28
C LEU A 32 -8.08 -8.09 0.46
N THR A 33 -8.89 -7.83 1.49
CA THR A 33 -10.12 -8.59 1.76
C THR A 33 -11.12 -8.44 0.63
N GLY A 34 -11.34 -7.22 0.14
CA GLY A 34 -12.23 -6.97 -0.99
C GLY A 34 -11.75 -7.65 -2.27
N PHE A 35 -10.44 -7.66 -2.52
CA PHE A 35 -9.84 -8.35 -3.66
C PHE A 35 -10.03 -9.86 -3.60
N VAL A 36 -9.77 -10.48 -2.44
CA VAL A 36 -9.99 -11.93 -2.26
C VAL A 36 -11.46 -12.28 -2.47
N PHE A 37 -12.38 -11.48 -1.94
CA PHE A 37 -13.81 -11.68 -2.12
C PHE A 37 -14.23 -11.54 -3.59
N ALA A 38 -13.74 -10.52 -4.29
CA ALA A 38 -14.01 -10.35 -5.72
C ALA A 38 -13.46 -11.52 -6.56
N MET A 39 -12.24 -11.99 -6.27
CA MET A 39 -11.66 -13.14 -6.95
C MET A 39 -12.48 -14.41 -6.71
N PHE A 40 -13.01 -14.60 -5.50
CA PHE A 40 -13.90 -15.73 -5.21
C PHE A 40 -15.17 -15.68 -6.06
N LEU A 41 -15.81 -14.51 -6.18
CA LEU A 41 -17.00 -14.33 -7.03
C LEU A 41 -16.70 -14.59 -8.52
N ILE A 42 -15.54 -14.13 -8.99
CA ILE A 42 -15.09 -14.35 -10.37
C ILE A 42 -14.90 -15.85 -10.62
N VAL A 43 -14.18 -16.55 -9.73
CA VAL A 43 -13.97 -18.00 -9.86
C VAL A 43 -15.30 -18.74 -9.85
N PHE A 44 -16.21 -18.42 -8.92
CA PHE A 44 -17.52 -19.04 -8.85
C PHE A 44 -18.34 -18.84 -10.12
N PHE A 45 -18.34 -17.63 -10.69
CA PHE A 45 -19.11 -17.34 -11.90
C PHE A 45 -18.51 -17.95 -13.17
N LEU A 46 -17.19 -18.15 -13.21
CA LEU A 46 -16.49 -18.74 -14.36
C LEU A 46 -16.33 -20.26 -14.27
N GLU A 47 -16.66 -20.89 -13.14
CA GLU A 47 -16.46 -22.33 -12.90
C GLU A 47 -17.07 -23.18 -14.02
N ASP A 48 -18.35 -22.99 -14.32
CA ASP A 48 -19.08 -23.75 -15.36
C ASP A 48 -18.48 -23.58 -16.76
N LYS A 49 -18.01 -22.37 -17.10
CA LYS A 49 -17.44 -22.08 -18.42
C LYS A 49 -16.02 -22.63 -18.59
N MET A 50 -15.26 -22.65 -17.51
CA MET A 50 -13.84 -23.03 -17.52
C MET A 50 -13.60 -24.49 -17.15
N TYR A 51 -14.64 -25.22 -16.74
CA TYR A 51 -14.59 -26.65 -16.43
C TYR A 51 -13.94 -27.49 -17.54
N ILE A 52 -14.31 -27.21 -18.81
CA ILE A 52 -13.79 -27.90 -20.00
C ILE A 52 -12.30 -27.62 -20.22
N HIS A 53 -11.85 -26.39 -19.94
CA HIS A 53 -10.47 -25.96 -20.16
C HIS A 53 -9.51 -26.52 -19.10
N PHE A 54 -9.97 -26.60 -17.85
CA PHE A 54 -9.15 -27.04 -16.72
C PHE A 54 -9.28 -28.54 -16.40
N LYS A 55 -10.09 -29.27 -17.19
CA LYS A 55 -10.37 -30.71 -17.01
C LYS A 55 -10.83 -31.04 -15.59
N GLY A 56 -11.66 -30.16 -15.01
CA GLY A 56 -12.21 -30.31 -13.67
C GLY A 56 -12.16 -29.03 -12.82
N ALA A 57 -13.18 -28.86 -11.99
CA ALA A 57 -13.36 -27.71 -11.10
C ALA A 57 -12.19 -27.51 -10.12
N ILE A 58 -11.65 -28.60 -9.58
CA ILE A 58 -10.56 -28.56 -8.60
C ILE A 58 -9.33 -27.85 -9.17
N ASN A 59 -8.91 -28.18 -10.39
CA ASN A 59 -7.74 -27.57 -11.03
C ASN A 59 -7.95 -26.08 -11.31
N PHE A 60 -9.16 -25.69 -11.69
CA PHE A 60 -9.51 -24.29 -11.93
C PHE A 60 -9.46 -23.46 -10.65
N ILE A 61 -10.05 -23.98 -9.56
CA ILE A 61 -10.01 -23.34 -8.24
C ILE A 61 -8.55 -23.18 -7.77
N LEU A 62 -7.74 -24.23 -7.94
CA LEU A 62 -6.33 -24.23 -7.52
C LEU A 62 -5.50 -23.20 -8.28
N ALA A 63 -5.72 -23.07 -9.60
CA ALA A 63 -5.12 -22.02 -10.42
C ALA A 63 -5.57 -20.61 -10.00
N GLY A 64 -6.86 -20.44 -9.67
CA GLY A 64 -7.41 -19.18 -9.17
C GLY A 64 -6.81 -18.76 -7.83
N ILE A 65 -6.61 -19.69 -6.91
CA ILE A 65 -5.95 -19.45 -5.62
C ILE A 65 -4.49 -19.04 -5.84
N LEU A 66 -3.75 -19.77 -6.68
CA LEU A 66 -2.35 -19.42 -7.02
C LEU A 66 -2.24 -18.01 -7.60
N LEU A 67 -3.11 -17.65 -8.55
CA LEU A 67 -3.15 -16.29 -9.12
C LEU A 67 -3.47 -15.24 -8.06
N THR A 68 -4.43 -15.50 -7.18
CA THR A 68 -4.82 -14.57 -6.10
C THR A 68 -3.65 -14.33 -5.15
N ILE A 69 -2.89 -15.36 -4.79
CA ILE A 69 -1.70 -15.24 -3.95
C ILE A 69 -0.62 -14.41 -4.64
N ILE A 70 -0.31 -14.68 -5.92
CA ILE A 70 0.68 -13.94 -6.69
C ILE A 70 0.33 -12.46 -6.76
N ILE A 71 -0.93 -12.13 -7.11
CA ILE A 71 -1.40 -10.75 -7.19
C ILE A 71 -1.37 -10.09 -5.81
N GLY A 72 -1.75 -10.81 -4.75
CA GLY A 72 -1.69 -10.33 -3.37
C GLY A 72 -0.27 -9.97 -2.94
N ILE A 73 0.73 -10.78 -3.28
CA ILE A 73 2.15 -10.51 -2.99
C ILE A 73 2.63 -9.29 -3.77
N LEU A 74 2.29 -9.18 -5.06
CA LEU A 74 2.67 -8.03 -5.88
C LEU A 74 2.08 -6.72 -5.34
N PHE A 75 0.80 -6.75 -4.94
CA PHE A 75 0.13 -5.61 -4.33
C PHE A 75 0.76 -5.23 -2.99
N TYR A 76 1.05 -6.23 -2.13
CA TYR A 76 1.74 -6.01 -0.87
C TYR A 76 3.10 -5.33 -1.08
N TYR A 77 3.89 -5.83 -2.04
CA TYR A 77 5.19 -5.28 -2.38
C TYR A 77 5.09 -3.83 -2.88
N TYR A 78 4.12 -3.55 -3.75
CA TYR A 78 3.85 -2.19 -4.24
C TYR A 78 3.51 -1.22 -3.09
N CYS A 79 2.61 -1.61 -2.18
CA CYS A 79 2.26 -0.83 -1.00
C CYS A 79 3.48 -0.57 -0.10
N GLN A 80 4.29 -1.59 0.16
CA GLN A 80 5.51 -1.46 0.94
C GLN A 80 6.51 -0.51 0.32
N ARG A 81 6.71 -0.56 -1.00
CA ARG A 81 7.61 0.35 -1.71
C ARG A 81 7.15 1.80 -1.57
N LYS A 82 5.83 2.04 -1.68
CA LYS A 82 5.22 3.37 -1.51
C LYS A 82 5.34 3.90 -0.08
N ILE A 83 5.16 3.03 0.93
CA ILE A 83 5.37 3.37 2.34
C ILE A 83 6.83 3.74 2.59
N ARG A 84 7.78 2.90 2.16
CA ARG A 84 9.23 3.15 2.33
C ARG A 84 9.66 4.46 1.70
N ALA A 85 9.16 4.80 0.51
CA ALA A 85 9.46 6.08 -0.14
C ALA A 85 8.99 7.27 0.71
N LYS A 86 7.76 7.22 1.24
CA LYS A 86 7.22 8.28 2.11
C LYS A 86 7.92 8.34 3.47
N GLU A 87 8.36 7.21 4.03
CA GLU A 87 9.16 7.16 5.26
C GLU A 87 10.54 7.79 5.05
N LYS A 88 11.22 7.53 3.92
CA LYS A 88 12.48 8.20 3.57
C LYS A 88 12.32 9.71 3.48
N LEU A 89 11.25 10.18 2.82
CA LEU A 89 10.93 11.62 2.74
C LEU A 89 10.67 12.22 4.12
N SER A 90 9.90 11.53 4.97
CA SER A 90 9.65 11.98 6.34
C SER A 90 10.93 12.07 7.17
N LYS A 91 11.87 11.13 7.00
CA LYS A 91 13.18 11.14 7.68
C LYS A 91 14.06 12.29 7.18
N ALA A 92 14.12 12.51 5.87
CA ALA A 92 14.88 13.61 5.27
C ALA A 92 14.38 14.99 5.77
N ILE A 93 13.06 15.17 5.86
CA ILE A 93 12.46 16.38 6.45
C ILE A 93 12.85 16.51 7.92
N GLY A 94 12.83 15.42 8.69
CA GLY A 94 13.24 15.44 10.10
C GLY A 94 14.68 15.90 10.31
N VAL A 95 15.61 15.42 9.47
CA VAL A 95 17.03 15.86 9.51
C VAL A 95 17.15 17.35 9.16
N LYS A 96 16.43 17.80 8.13
CA LYS A 96 16.43 19.22 7.71
C LYS A 96 15.84 20.14 8.78
N LEU A 97 14.79 19.68 9.47
CA LEU A 97 14.19 20.42 10.59
C LEU A 97 15.17 20.53 11.77
N TYR A 98 15.88 19.45 12.09
CA TYR A 98 16.87 19.42 13.17
C TYR A 98 18.05 20.36 12.89
N SER A 99 18.56 20.41 11.66
CA SER A 99 19.61 21.37 11.30
C SER A 99 19.13 22.81 11.38
N LEU A 100 17.90 23.11 10.93
CA LEU A 100 17.32 24.45 10.99
C LEU A 100 17.13 24.92 12.44
N MET A 101 16.58 24.07 13.31
CA MET A 101 16.38 24.42 14.73
C MET A 101 17.70 24.52 15.52
N LYS A 102 18.77 23.85 15.06
CA LYS A 102 20.10 23.99 15.66
C LYS A 102 20.81 25.27 15.23
N LEU A 103 20.51 25.79 14.04
CA LEU A 103 21.06 27.04 13.49
C LEU A 103 20.33 28.30 14.03
N GLU A 104 19.09 28.16 14.49
CA GLU A 104 18.33 29.24 15.15
C GLU A 104 18.75 29.46 16.62
N LYS A 105 19.69 28.64 17.14
CA LYS A 105 20.16 28.64 18.53
C LYS A 105 21.51 29.33 18.65
#